data_AF-A0A9D8DR79-F1
#
_entry.id   AF-A0A9D8DR79-F1
#
_cell.length_a   1.000
_cell.length_b   1.000
_cell.length_c   1.000
_cell.angle_alpha   90.00
_cell.angle_beta   90.00
_cell.angle_gamma   90.00
#
_symmetry.space_group_name_H-M   'P 1'
#
loop_
_entity.id
_entity.type
_entity.pdbx_description
1 polymer ?
#
loop_
_entity_poly.entity_id
_entity_poly.type
_entity_poly.pdbx_seq_one_letter_code
_entity_poly.pdbx_strand_id
1 'polypeptide(L)'
;MDWVRTLGLVVLMLVAFTAGIWTAILVAGGPLSADPQVEPARTPVVASTSSPGALPSAPSPYTGEVLAFGDYVLVSVKPCLRKLGFEVDAVSDRRVDAVAFDLRAIDDSIPGGVLIHLGANGGATASELDGLMKILGPDRVVVWTTIQVPDDPERYTFEQDTNAAITGLAETYPNVRIFSWNALSMTNPEWLNADGSMTKDGCKAFASYAEQVMRAGT
;
A
#
# COMPACT_ATOMS: atom_id res chain seq x y z
N MET A 1 -44.45 9.22 -39.71
CA MET A 1 -43.77 8.71 -40.91
C MET A 1 -42.29 8.94 -40.74
N ASP A 2 -41.36 7.99 -40.84
CA ASP A 2 -41.31 6.53 -40.80
C ASP A 2 -39.80 6.29 -40.53
N TRP A 3 -39.43 5.52 -39.50
CA TRP A 3 -38.85 4.17 -39.67
C TRP A 3 -37.76 4.14 -40.76
N VAL A 4 -36.50 3.78 -40.45
CA VAL A 4 -36.08 2.39 -40.27
C VAL A 4 -34.85 2.25 -39.33
N ARG A 5 -34.95 1.29 -38.40
CA ARG A 5 -33.86 0.60 -37.69
C ARG A 5 -33.42 -0.62 -38.50
N THR A 6 -32.13 -0.96 -38.58
CA THR A 6 -31.62 -2.36 -38.66
C THR A 6 -30.09 -2.35 -38.43
N LEU A 7 -29.52 -2.89 -37.35
CA LEU A 7 -29.26 -4.30 -36.95
C LEU A 7 -28.24 -5.06 -37.83
N GLY A 8 -27.06 -5.29 -37.25
CA GLY A 8 -26.27 -6.54 -37.18
C GLY A 8 -25.89 -7.30 -38.45
N LEU A 9 -24.60 -7.63 -38.60
CA LEU A 9 -24.15 -8.92 -39.12
C LEU A 9 -22.75 -9.27 -38.60
N VAL A 10 -22.72 -10.35 -37.82
CA VAL A 10 -21.56 -11.15 -37.44
C VAL A 10 -21.07 -11.91 -38.68
N VAL A 11 -19.76 -11.90 -38.95
CA VAL A 11 -19.13 -12.88 -39.85
C VAL A 11 -17.99 -13.56 -39.11
N LEU A 12 -18.23 -14.85 -38.90
CA LEU A 12 -17.33 -15.88 -38.39
C LEU A 12 -16.26 -16.19 -39.46
N MET A 13 -14.98 -16.20 -39.12
CA MET A 13 -13.95 -16.91 -39.91
C MET A 13 -13.28 -17.97 -39.05
N LEU A 14 -13.62 -19.22 -39.32
CA LEU A 14 -12.89 -20.42 -38.96
C LEU A 14 -11.73 -20.61 -39.94
N VAL A 15 -10.50 -20.72 -39.44
CA VAL A 15 -9.41 -21.42 -40.14
C VAL A 15 -8.72 -22.33 -39.14
N ALA A 16 -8.84 -23.64 -39.38
CA ALA A 16 -8.10 -24.68 -38.70
C ALA A 16 -6.68 -24.78 -39.27
N PHE A 17 -5.67 -24.96 -38.42
CA PHE A 17 -4.41 -25.57 -38.82
C PHE A 17 -3.82 -26.40 -37.67
N THR A 18 -3.30 -27.56 -38.05
CA THR A 18 -3.00 -28.73 -37.23
C THR A 18 -1.54 -28.81 -36.75
N ALA A 19 -1.38 -29.48 -35.60
CA ALA A 19 -0.30 -30.41 -35.21
C ALA A 19 1.13 -29.89 -35.03
N GLY A 20 1.67 -30.17 -33.83
CA GLY A 20 3.11 -30.16 -33.51
C GLY A 20 3.37 -30.92 -32.22
N ILE A 21 3.49 -32.24 -32.32
CA ILE A 21 3.87 -33.17 -31.24
C ILE A 21 5.40 -33.11 -31.06
N TRP A 22 5.89 -32.90 -29.84
CA TRP A 22 7.29 -33.14 -29.50
C TRP A 22 7.40 -34.38 -28.61
N THR A 23 7.71 -35.52 -29.23
CA THR A 23 8.19 -36.73 -28.56
C THR A 23 9.71 -36.69 -28.49
N ALA A 24 10.27 -36.77 -27.27
CA ALA A 24 11.68 -36.95 -27.04
C ALA A 24 12.10 -38.39 -27.39
N ILE A 25 13.20 -38.53 -28.13
CA ILE A 25 13.80 -39.79 -28.56
C ILE A 25 14.63 -40.38 -27.42
N LEU A 26 14.36 -41.65 -27.09
CA LEU A 26 15.25 -42.56 -26.36
C LEU A 26 16.30 -43.13 -27.32
N VAL A 27 17.56 -43.17 -26.90
CA VAL A 27 18.59 -44.05 -27.47
C VAL A 27 19.04 -45.02 -26.38
N ALA A 28 19.11 -46.30 -26.74
CA ALA A 28 19.42 -47.44 -25.87
C ALA A 28 20.72 -48.16 -26.30
N GLY A 29 21.33 -48.87 -25.35
CA GLY A 29 22.42 -49.86 -25.48
C GLY A 29 23.68 -49.44 -24.70
N GLY A 30 24.17 -50.07 -23.62
CA GLY A 30 24.29 -51.48 -23.19
C GLY A 30 25.74 -51.98 -23.43
N PRO A 31 26.33 -53.00 -22.75
CA PRO A 31 26.10 -53.54 -21.41
C PRO A 31 27.42 -53.87 -20.59
N LEU A 32 27.23 -54.20 -19.30
CA LEU A 32 27.99 -55.11 -18.40
C LEU A 32 29.46 -54.87 -17.93
N SER A 33 29.58 -54.85 -16.59
CA SER A 33 30.50 -55.62 -15.72
C SER A 33 31.64 -54.92 -14.95
N ALA A 34 31.65 -55.30 -13.66
CA ALA A 34 32.72 -55.37 -12.66
C ALA A 34 33.03 -54.13 -11.78
N ASP A 35 32.61 -54.23 -10.51
CA ASP A 35 33.10 -53.52 -9.30
C ASP A 35 34.50 -54.08 -8.90
N PRO A 36 35.44 -53.36 -8.22
CA PRO A 36 35.30 -52.97 -6.81
C PRO A 36 35.95 -51.63 -6.35
N GLN A 37 35.33 -51.03 -5.32
CA GLN A 37 35.94 -50.39 -4.13
C GLN A 37 36.82 -49.12 -4.30
N VAL A 38 36.29 -47.96 -3.85
CA VAL A 38 37.03 -47.02 -2.99
C VAL A 38 36.05 -46.39 -1.98
N GLU A 39 36.31 -46.62 -0.70
CA GLU A 39 35.67 -46.00 0.44
C GLU A 39 35.91 -44.48 0.47
N PRO A 40 34.89 -43.61 0.60
CA PRO A 40 35.14 -42.20 0.87
C PRO A 40 35.30 -41.99 2.37
N ALA A 41 36.48 -41.49 2.71
CA ALA A 41 36.85 -40.96 4.01
C ALA A 41 35.75 -40.05 4.59
N ARG A 42 35.38 -40.31 5.85
CA ARG A 42 34.56 -39.40 6.66
C ARG A 42 35.28 -38.05 6.79
N THR A 43 34.86 -37.08 5.98
CA THR A 43 35.10 -35.66 6.27
C THR A 43 34.05 -35.24 7.31
N PRO A 44 34.43 -34.57 8.42
CA PRO A 44 33.42 -33.95 9.27
C PRO A 44 32.80 -32.81 8.47
N VAL A 45 31.51 -32.94 8.15
CA VAL A 45 30.69 -31.81 7.72
C VAL A 45 30.72 -30.82 8.88
N VAL A 46 31.49 -29.74 8.71
CA VAL A 46 31.37 -28.56 9.56
C VAL A 46 29.93 -28.10 9.40
N ALA A 47 29.12 -28.37 10.42
CA ALA A 47 27.75 -27.90 10.49
C ALA A 47 27.79 -26.38 10.34
N SER A 48 27.41 -25.90 9.17
CA SER A 48 27.11 -24.49 8.97
C SER A 48 25.87 -24.21 9.79
N THR A 49 26.07 -23.65 10.98
CA THR A 49 24.98 -23.08 11.77
C THR A 49 24.50 -21.84 11.03
N SER A 50 23.66 -22.02 10.01
CA SER A 50 22.85 -20.94 9.47
C SER A 50 21.88 -20.54 10.57
N SER A 51 22.19 -19.45 11.26
CA SER A 51 21.27 -18.77 12.16
C SER A 51 19.96 -18.52 11.39
N PRO A 52 18.80 -18.97 11.85
CA PRO A 52 17.53 -18.61 11.24
C PRO A 52 17.42 -17.08 11.28
N GLY A 53 17.25 -16.46 10.11
CA GLY A 53 17.02 -15.02 10.00
C GLY A 53 15.93 -14.61 10.99
N ALA A 54 16.24 -13.64 11.85
CA ALA A 54 15.28 -13.11 12.79
C ALA A 54 14.02 -12.69 12.02
N LEU A 55 12.86 -13.17 12.47
CA LEU A 55 11.57 -12.64 12.05
C LEU A 55 11.60 -11.11 12.19
N PRO A 56 10.93 -10.36 11.30
CA PRO A 56 10.74 -8.93 11.49
C PRO A 56 10.20 -8.69 12.90
N SER A 57 10.95 -7.97 13.73
CA SER A 57 10.42 -7.55 15.02
C SER A 57 9.25 -6.61 14.77
N ALA A 58 8.15 -6.87 15.50
CA ALA A 58 7.07 -5.93 15.72
C ALA A 58 7.60 -4.47 15.77
N PRO A 59 7.02 -3.51 15.02
CA PRO A 59 7.40 -2.11 15.12
C PRO A 59 7.35 -1.65 16.58
N SER A 60 8.32 -0.88 17.05
CA SER A 60 8.31 -0.37 18.42
C SER A 60 7.31 0.80 18.59
N PRO A 61 6.70 1.00 19.77
CA PRO A 61 5.84 2.16 20.04
C PRO A 61 6.55 3.49 19.75
N TYR A 62 5.92 4.40 18.99
CA TYR A 62 6.42 5.77 18.81
C TYR A 62 5.84 6.72 19.86
N THR A 63 6.71 7.43 20.59
CA THR A 63 6.32 8.30 21.71
C THR A 63 6.65 9.78 21.51
N GLY A 64 7.24 10.16 20.37
CA GLY A 64 7.62 11.54 20.07
C GLY A 64 6.49 12.40 19.53
N GLU A 65 6.87 13.58 19.04
CA GLU A 65 6.01 14.52 18.33
C GLU A 65 5.54 13.95 16.99
N VAL A 66 4.30 14.28 16.60
CA VAL A 66 3.71 13.75 15.37
C VAL A 66 3.16 14.89 14.52
N LEU A 67 3.61 14.95 13.27
CA LEU A 67 3.03 15.81 12.25
C LEU A 67 1.97 15.04 11.46
N ALA A 68 0.72 15.51 11.50
CA ALA A 68 -0.34 15.08 10.61
C ALA A 68 -0.34 15.97 9.35
N PHE A 69 0.09 15.41 8.22
CA PHE A 69 0.27 16.11 6.97
C PHE A 69 -0.73 15.62 5.91
N GLY A 70 -1.55 16.50 5.34
CA GLY A 70 -2.53 16.00 4.36
C GLY A 70 -3.54 16.97 3.78
N ASP A 71 -4.61 16.40 3.24
CA ASP A 71 -5.67 17.09 2.50
C ASP A 71 -6.90 17.44 3.38
N TYR A 72 -8.05 17.72 2.75
CA TYR A 72 -9.28 18.14 3.46
C TYR A 72 -9.76 17.16 4.52
N VAL A 73 -9.42 15.86 4.40
CA VAL A 73 -9.82 14.89 5.42
C VAL A 73 -9.11 15.20 6.74
N LEU A 74 -7.81 15.50 6.71
CA LEU A 74 -7.09 15.97 7.91
C LEU A 74 -7.54 17.34 8.37
N VAL A 75 -7.95 18.23 7.46
CA VAL A 75 -8.62 19.49 7.86
C VAL A 75 -9.85 19.18 8.71
N SER A 76 -10.67 18.20 8.33
CA SER A 76 -11.90 17.85 9.04
C SER A 76 -11.66 17.18 10.41
N VAL A 77 -10.56 16.43 10.58
CA VAL A 77 -10.22 15.77 11.86
C VAL A 77 -9.28 16.57 12.76
N LYS A 78 -8.75 17.70 12.27
CA LYS A 78 -7.79 18.57 12.97
C LYS A 78 -8.15 18.86 14.43
N PRO A 79 -9.41 19.19 14.80
CA PRO A 79 -9.76 19.45 16.20
C PRO A 79 -9.60 18.24 17.11
N CYS A 80 -9.75 17.02 16.59
CA CYS A 80 -9.60 15.78 17.36
C CYS A 80 -8.13 15.38 17.48
N LEU A 81 -7.37 15.45 16.38
CA LEU A 81 -5.92 15.16 16.39
C LEU A 81 -5.15 16.10 17.33
N ARG A 82 -5.45 17.40 17.31
CA ARG A 82 -4.79 18.37 18.20
C ARG A 82 -5.00 18.10 19.69
N LYS A 83 -6.13 17.48 20.07
CA LYS A 83 -6.37 17.08 21.48
C LYS A 83 -5.46 15.96 21.95
N LEU A 84 -4.91 15.19 21.01
CA LEU A 84 -3.97 14.11 21.26
C LEU A 84 -2.50 14.54 21.05
N GLY A 85 -2.25 15.84 20.84
CA GLY A 85 -0.90 16.40 20.71
C GLY A 85 -0.28 16.29 19.32
N PHE A 86 -1.07 16.00 18.28
CA PHE A 86 -0.59 16.07 16.90
C PHE A 86 -0.49 17.52 16.45
N GLU A 87 0.63 17.86 15.81
CA GLU A 87 0.68 19.01 14.93
C GLU A 87 -0.08 18.67 13.65
N VAL A 88 -0.78 19.64 13.05
CA VAL A 88 -1.60 19.40 11.85
C VAL A 88 -1.31 20.45 10.81
N ASP A 89 -0.64 20.03 9.75
CA ASP A 89 -0.45 20.75 8.49
C ASP A 89 -1.34 20.10 7.43
N ALA A 90 -2.52 20.68 7.23
CA ALA A 90 -3.46 20.19 6.24
C ALA A 90 -4.12 21.34 5.48
N VAL A 91 -4.31 21.15 4.17
CA VAL A 91 -4.88 22.15 3.25
C VAL A 91 -5.95 21.47 2.40
N SER A 92 -7.07 22.15 2.17
CA SER A 92 -8.28 21.55 1.58
C SER A 92 -8.05 20.88 0.22
N ASP A 93 -7.35 21.53 -0.69
CA ASP A 93 -7.15 21.09 -2.08
C ASP A 93 -5.77 20.47 -2.32
N ARG A 94 -5.03 20.11 -1.25
CA ARG A 94 -3.71 19.51 -1.37
C ARG A 94 -3.77 18.22 -2.20
N ARG A 95 -2.92 18.13 -3.22
CA ARG A 95 -2.78 16.96 -4.12
C ARG A 95 -1.40 16.33 -3.97
N VAL A 96 -1.32 15.04 -4.27
CA VAL A 96 -0.07 14.26 -4.15
C VAL A 96 0.99 14.76 -5.13
N ASP A 97 0.59 15.07 -6.36
CA ASP A 97 1.47 15.55 -7.44
C ASP A 97 2.19 16.88 -7.14
N ALA A 98 1.66 17.69 -6.22
CA ALA A 98 2.22 18.98 -5.82
C ALA A 98 2.96 18.97 -4.48
N VAL A 99 2.79 17.92 -3.67
CA VAL A 99 3.22 17.90 -2.25
C VAL A 99 4.73 17.73 -2.05
N ALA A 100 5.45 17.20 -3.05
CA ALA A 100 6.88 16.96 -2.92
C ALA A 100 7.68 18.25 -2.66
N PHE A 101 7.19 19.41 -3.11
CA PHE A 101 7.79 20.69 -2.80
C PHE A 101 7.55 21.09 -1.34
N ASP A 102 6.30 20.97 -0.86
CA ASP A 102 5.90 21.31 0.50
C ASP A 102 6.70 20.51 1.54
N LEU A 103 6.78 19.19 1.38
CA LEU A 103 7.52 18.33 2.32
C LEU A 103 9.02 18.65 2.34
N ARG A 104 9.64 18.94 1.18
CA ARG A 104 11.04 19.34 1.13
C ARG A 104 11.29 20.69 1.79
N ALA A 105 10.33 21.62 1.69
CA ALA A 105 10.46 22.94 2.28
C ALA A 105 10.47 22.89 3.83
N ILE A 106 9.90 21.85 4.42
CA ILE A 106 9.80 21.67 5.87
C ILE A 106 10.61 20.49 6.41
N ASP A 107 11.40 19.80 5.58
CA ASP A 107 12.01 18.50 5.94
C ASP A 107 12.78 18.54 7.27
N ASP A 108 13.61 19.57 7.49
CA ASP A 108 14.36 19.78 8.73
C ASP A 108 13.48 19.93 9.99
N SER A 109 12.20 20.26 9.82
CA SER A 109 11.21 20.43 10.88
C SER A 109 10.22 19.28 11.00
N ILE A 110 10.23 18.29 10.09
CA ILE A 110 9.34 17.14 10.19
C ILE A 110 9.81 16.23 11.34
N PRO A 111 8.98 15.99 12.37
CA PRO A 111 9.36 15.18 13.53
C PRO A 111 9.48 13.70 13.16
N GLY A 112 9.90 12.88 14.13
CA GLY A 112 10.09 11.45 13.92
C GLY A 112 8.81 10.67 13.61
N GLY A 113 7.62 11.22 13.91
CA GLY A 113 6.33 10.60 13.60
C GLY A 113 5.57 11.41 12.57
N VAL A 114 5.06 10.75 11.52
CA VAL A 114 4.29 11.42 10.47
C VAL A 114 3.01 10.63 10.20
N LEU A 115 1.86 11.28 10.31
CA LEU A 115 0.57 10.76 9.87
C LEU A 115 0.20 11.40 8.54
N ILE A 116 -0.08 10.61 7.52
CA ILE A 116 -0.35 11.11 6.16
C ILE A 116 -1.75 10.69 5.73
N HIS A 117 -2.52 11.68 5.28
CA HIS A 117 -3.71 11.46 4.47
C HIS A 117 -3.61 12.30 3.20
N LEU A 118 -3.32 11.64 2.09
CA LEU A 118 -3.24 12.25 0.77
C LEU A 118 -3.84 11.30 -0.26
N GLY A 119 -4.52 11.87 -1.25
CA GLY A 119 -5.09 11.15 -2.39
C GLY A 119 -6.58 11.39 -2.59
N ALA A 120 -7.28 12.02 -1.63
CA ALA A 120 -8.70 12.30 -1.79
C ALA A 120 -8.98 13.36 -2.87
N ASN A 121 -7.99 14.18 -3.22
CA ASN A 121 -8.06 15.22 -4.26
C ASN A 121 -7.51 14.77 -5.63
N GLY A 122 -7.83 13.55 -6.06
CA GLY A 122 -7.50 13.08 -7.42
C GLY A 122 -6.57 11.87 -7.49
N GLY A 123 -6.45 11.13 -6.40
CA GLY A 123 -5.71 9.87 -6.33
C GLY A 123 -4.21 10.01 -6.10
N ALA A 124 -3.56 8.85 -6.02
CA ALA A 124 -2.12 8.74 -5.91
C ALA A 124 -1.63 7.49 -6.66
N THR A 125 -0.53 7.62 -7.39
CA THR A 125 0.17 6.49 -7.99
C THR A 125 1.25 5.96 -7.05
N ALA A 126 1.61 4.69 -7.17
CA ALA A 126 2.70 4.10 -6.40
C ALA A 126 4.03 4.85 -6.56
N SER A 127 4.33 5.38 -7.76
CA SER A 127 5.55 6.15 -8.01
C SER A 127 5.57 7.49 -7.27
N GLU A 128 4.42 8.15 -7.13
CA GLU A 128 4.35 9.39 -6.37
C GLU A 128 4.53 9.13 -4.87
N LEU A 129 3.84 8.10 -4.36
CA LEU A 129 3.95 7.71 -2.95
C LEU A 129 5.39 7.30 -2.58
N ASP A 130 6.06 6.55 -3.45
CA ASP A 130 7.48 6.22 -3.33
C ASP A 130 8.37 7.47 -3.28
N GLY A 131 8.10 8.46 -4.13
CA GLY A 131 8.79 9.75 -4.11
C GLY A 131 8.64 10.49 -2.78
N LEU A 132 7.45 10.45 -2.17
CA LEU A 132 7.20 11.06 -0.87
C LEU A 132 7.89 10.31 0.27
N MET A 133 7.86 8.98 0.25
CA MET A 133 8.58 8.16 1.24
C MET A 133 10.09 8.40 1.22
N LYS A 134 10.68 8.63 0.04
CA LYS A 134 12.10 9.00 -0.08
C LYS A 134 12.43 10.35 0.57
N ILE A 135 11.50 11.30 0.54
CA ILE A 135 11.66 12.59 1.23
C ILE A 135 11.54 12.39 2.75
N LEU A 136 10.55 11.61 3.20
CA LEU A 136 10.35 11.32 4.62
C LEU A 136 11.48 10.49 5.23
N GLY A 137 12.18 9.70 4.43
CA GLY A 137 13.35 8.95 4.85
C GLY A 137 13.04 7.78 5.80
N PRO A 138 14.07 6.98 6.13
CA PRO A 138 13.91 5.75 6.91
C PRO A 138 13.83 5.98 8.43
N ASP A 139 14.27 7.13 8.93
CA ASP A 139 14.38 7.41 10.38
C ASP A 139 13.05 7.80 11.03
N ARG A 140 12.01 8.01 10.21
CA ARG A 140 10.67 8.42 10.66
C ARG A 140 9.73 7.22 10.70
N VAL A 141 8.82 7.19 11.67
CA VAL A 141 7.64 6.32 11.67
C VAL A 141 6.56 7.00 10.85
N VAL A 142 6.19 6.40 9.72
CA VAL A 142 5.17 6.95 8.82
C VAL A 142 3.89 6.12 8.94
N VAL A 143 2.80 6.74 9.36
CA VAL A 143 1.47 6.16 9.29
C VAL A 143 0.77 6.72 8.07
N TRP A 144 0.47 5.87 7.09
CA TRP A 144 -0.27 6.28 5.89
C TRP A 144 -1.69 5.76 5.94
N THR A 145 -2.67 6.65 5.77
CA THR A 145 -4.08 6.29 5.81
C THR A 145 -4.61 5.95 4.43
N THR A 146 -5.36 4.86 4.28
CA THR A 146 -6.16 4.66 3.05
C THR A 146 -7.26 5.73 2.96
N ILE A 147 -7.61 6.12 1.74
CA ILE A 147 -8.62 7.15 1.47
C ILE A 147 -10.03 6.55 1.43
N GLN A 148 -11.01 7.33 1.88
CA GLN A 148 -12.43 7.09 1.64
C GLN A 148 -13.02 8.35 1.01
N VAL A 149 -13.50 8.25 -0.22
CA VAL A 149 -14.15 9.33 -0.95
C VAL A 149 -15.65 9.03 -1.09
N PRO A 150 -16.49 10.01 -1.48
CA PRO A 150 -17.92 9.77 -1.64
C PRO A 150 -18.22 8.63 -2.63
N ASP A 151 -19.33 7.93 -2.39
CA ASP A 151 -19.80 6.83 -3.25
C ASP A 151 -20.38 7.36 -4.57
N ASP A 152 -19.49 7.80 -5.45
CA ASP A 152 -19.77 8.25 -6.81
C ASP A 152 -18.67 7.68 -7.73
N PRO A 153 -18.81 6.42 -8.20
CA PRO A 153 -17.77 5.70 -8.92
C PRO A 153 -17.49 6.29 -10.31
N GLU A 154 -18.36 7.16 -10.84
CA GLU A 154 -18.11 7.88 -12.09
C GLU A 154 -17.18 9.08 -11.86
N ARG A 155 -17.31 9.75 -10.71
CA ARG A 155 -16.45 10.89 -10.33
C ARG A 155 -15.14 10.43 -9.68
N TYR A 156 -15.21 9.42 -8.82
CA TYR A 156 -14.11 9.00 -7.96
C TYR A 156 -13.56 7.64 -8.39
N THR A 157 -13.07 7.57 -9.62
CA THR A 157 -12.53 6.35 -10.24
C THR A 157 -11.19 5.89 -9.67
N PHE A 158 -10.60 6.64 -8.73
CA PHE A 158 -9.22 6.48 -8.28
C PHE A 158 -9.08 5.87 -6.88
N GLU A 159 -10.18 5.70 -6.12
CA GLU A 159 -10.11 5.23 -4.72
C GLU A 159 -9.38 3.89 -4.61
N GLN A 160 -9.78 2.91 -5.42
CA GLN A 160 -9.25 1.55 -5.37
C GLN A 160 -7.75 1.51 -5.68
N ASP A 161 -7.32 2.14 -6.78
CA ASP A 161 -5.91 2.15 -7.20
C ASP A 161 -5.03 2.92 -6.21
N THR A 162 -5.56 4.02 -5.66
CA THR A 162 -4.87 4.80 -4.63
C THR A 162 -4.69 3.99 -3.36
N ASN A 163 -5.74 3.32 -2.89
CA ASN A 163 -5.67 2.48 -1.69
C ASN A 163 -4.75 1.28 -1.89
N ALA A 164 -4.73 0.67 -3.08
CA ALA A 164 -3.77 -0.37 -3.42
C ALA A 164 -2.32 0.15 -3.34
N ALA A 165 -2.05 1.31 -3.93
CA ALA A 165 -0.72 1.95 -3.86
C ALA A 165 -0.30 2.27 -2.43
N ILE A 166 -1.22 2.78 -1.59
CA ILE A 166 -0.97 3.06 -0.17
C ILE A 166 -0.62 1.77 0.58
N THR A 167 -1.42 0.72 0.42
CA THR A 167 -1.19 -0.56 1.11
C THR A 167 0.14 -1.20 0.71
N GLY A 168 0.54 -1.08 -0.56
CA GLY A 168 1.80 -1.61 -1.07
C GLY A 168 3.06 -0.93 -0.49
N LEU A 169 2.94 0.25 0.13
CA LEU A 169 4.09 0.91 0.75
C LEU A 169 4.74 0.05 1.83
N ALA A 170 3.95 -0.68 2.62
CA ALA A 170 4.46 -1.51 3.71
C ALA A 170 5.32 -2.70 3.21
N GLU A 171 5.20 -3.08 1.94
CA GLU A 171 6.05 -4.12 1.33
C GLU A 171 7.46 -3.60 1.05
N THR A 172 7.60 -2.28 0.84
CA THR A 172 8.87 -1.64 0.44
C THR A 172 9.52 -0.89 1.60
N TYR A 173 8.72 -0.29 2.48
CA TYR A 173 9.17 0.61 3.54
C TYR A 173 8.85 0.01 4.92
N PRO A 174 9.83 -0.56 5.64
CA PRO A 174 9.59 -1.18 6.95
C PRO A 174 9.21 -0.18 8.04
N ASN A 175 9.45 1.12 7.80
CA ASN A 175 9.06 2.21 8.68
C ASN A 175 7.64 2.75 8.40
N VAL A 176 6.90 2.16 7.45
CA VAL A 176 5.50 2.49 7.15
C VAL A 176 4.54 1.59 7.92
N ARG A 177 3.47 2.19 8.44
CA ARG A 177 2.32 1.53 9.03
C ARG A 177 1.08 1.95 8.27
N ILE A 178 0.23 0.99 7.91
CA ILE A 178 -1.02 1.28 7.21
C ILE A 178 -2.14 1.49 8.22
N PHE A 179 -2.77 2.66 8.16
CA PHE A 179 -4.03 2.92 8.82
C PHE A 179 -5.16 2.71 7.81
N SER A 180 -5.82 1.55 7.88
CA SER A 180 -6.91 1.14 6.98
C SER A 180 -8.23 1.89 7.23
N TRP A 181 -8.21 3.22 7.13
CA TRP A 181 -9.37 4.08 7.35
C TRP A 181 -10.55 3.75 6.43
N ASN A 182 -10.30 3.48 5.15
CA ASN A 182 -11.31 3.04 4.18
C ASN A 182 -12.20 1.91 4.75
N ALA A 183 -11.57 0.78 5.11
CA ALA A 183 -12.28 -0.38 5.67
C ALA A 183 -13.02 -0.08 6.98
N LEU A 184 -12.41 0.70 7.88
CA LEU A 184 -13.04 1.09 9.14
C LEU A 184 -14.28 1.96 8.90
N SER A 185 -14.19 2.94 8.00
CA SER A 185 -15.29 3.86 7.70
C SER A 185 -16.43 3.19 6.93
N MET A 186 -16.15 2.20 6.07
CA MET A 186 -17.19 1.40 5.40
C MET A 186 -18.11 0.68 6.37
N THR A 187 -17.58 0.23 7.52
CA THR A 187 -18.36 -0.44 8.56
C THR A 187 -19.01 0.51 9.56
N ASN A 188 -18.74 1.81 9.46
CA ASN A 188 -19.25 2.87 10.33
C ASN A 188 -19.61 4.11 9.49
N PRO A 189 -20.60 4.02 8.58
CA PRO A 189 -20.89 5.08 7.62
C PRO A 189 -21.32 6.40 8.28
N GLU A 190 -21.81 6.38 9.53
CA GLU A 190 -22.16 7.57 10.31
C GLU A 190 -20.93 8.43 10.71
N TRP A 191 -19.71 7.94 10.47
CA TRP A 191 -18.49 8.70 10.67
C TRP A 191 -18.24 9.71 9.56
N LEU A 192 -18.91 9.58 8.41
CA LEU A 192 -18.69 10.40 7.23
C LEU A 192 -19.93 11.21 6.88
N ASN A 193 -19.70 12.46 6.50
CA ASN A 193 -20.68 13.25 5.75
C ASN A 193 -20.71 12.78 4.29
N ALA A 194 -21.74 13.17 3.55
CA ALA A 194 -21.90 12.79 2.15
C ALA A 194 -20.76 13.28 1.23
N ASP A 195 -20.04 14.34 1.62
CA ASP A 195 -18.87 14.86 0.91
C ASP A 195 -17.55 14.18 1.31
N GLY A 196 -17.61 13.15 2.17
CA GLY A 196 -16.45 12.43 2.69
C GLY A 196 -15.72 13.15 3.82
N SER A 197 -16.18 14.33 4.25
CA SER A 197 -15.64 14.98 5.45
C SER A 197 -16.14 14.26 6.72
N MET A 198 -15.46 14.48 7.84
CA MET A 198 -15.76 13.74 9.06
C MET A 198 -16.93 14.36 9.84
N THR A 199 -17.79 13.50 10.38
CA THR A 199 -18.70 13.88 11.45
C THR A 199 -17.93 14.07 12.76
N LYS A 200 -18.62 14.53 13.82
CA LYS A 200 -18.01 14.65 15.15
C LYS A 200 -17.53 13.30 15.70
N ASP A 201 -18.25 12.22 15.41
CA ASP A 201 -17.89 10.89 15.89
C ASP A 201 -16.81 10.27 15.00
N GLY A 202 -16.87 10.47 13.67
CA GLY A 202 -15.78 10.12 12.77
C GLY A 202 -14.46 10.81 13.11
N CYS A 203 -14.49 12.10 13.48
CA CYS A 203 -13.32 12.85 13.93
C CYS A 203 -12.64 12.22 15.15
N LYS A 204 -13.43 11.77 16.14
CA LYS A 204 -12.90 11.09 17.32
C LYS A 204 -12.36 9.71 16.98
N ALA A 205 -13.10 8.95 16.17
CA ALA A 205 -12.71 7.61 15.75
C ALA A 205 -11.39 7.64 14.97
N PHE A 206 -11.31 8.50 13.95
CA PHE A 206 -10.10 8.69 13.16
C PHE A 206 -8.90 9.04 14.05
N ALA A 207 -9.04 10.02 14.94
CA ALA A 207 -7.95 10.43 15.83
C ALA A 207 -7.52 9.30 16.78
N SER A 208 -8.48 8.53 17.31
CA SER A 208 -8.20 7.38 18.18
C SER A 208 -7.43 6.27 17.46
N TYR A 209 -7.83 5.92 16.22
CA TYR A 209 -7.13 4.92 15.43
C TYR A 209 -5.76 5.42 14.95
N ALA A 210 -5.65 6.69 14.56
CA ALA A 210 -4.38 7.30 14.20
C ALA A 210 -3.37 7.24 15.37
N GLU A 211 -3.81 7.60 16.58
CA GLU A 211 -3.02 7.48 17.81
C GLU A 211 -2.63 6.04 18.08
N GLN A 212 -3.56 5.09 17.95
CA GLN A 212 -3.27 3.67 18.14
C GLN A 212 -2.23 3.16 17.14
N VAL A 213 -2.40 3.42 15.84
CA VAL A 213 -1.46 2.93 14.81
C VAL A 213 -0.08 3.61 14.94
N MET A 214 -0.04 4.89 15.30
CA MET A 214 1.21 5.62 15.51
C MET A 214 1.94 5.15 16.77
N ARG A 215 1.23 4.97 17.88
CA ARG A 215 1.85 4.77 19.20
C ARG A 215 1.84 3.33 19.68
N ALA A 216 1.06 2.44 19.09
CA ALA A 216 1.19 1.01 19.40
C ALA A 216 2.47 0.48 18.74
N GLY A 217 3.26 -0.28 19.50
CA GLY A 217 4.15 -1.24 18.88
C GLY A 217 3.36 -2.52 18.68
N THR A 218 3.11 -2.91 17.43
CA THR A 218 2.25 -4.07 17.09
C THR A 218 3.10 -5.32 16.96
#